data_AF-A0A0D0ATZ6-F1
#
_entry.id   AF-A0A0D0ATZ6-F1
#
_cell.length_a   1.000
_cell.length_b   1.000
_cell.length_c   1.000
_cell.angle_alpha   90.00
_cell.angle_beta   90.00
_cell.angle_gamma   90.00
#
_symmetry.space_group_name_H-M   'P 1'
#
loop_
_entity.id
_entity.type
_entity.pdbx_description
1 polymer ?
#
loop_
_entity_poly.entity_id
_entity_poly.type
_entity_poly.pdbx_seq_one_letter_code
_entity_poly.pdbx_strand_id
1 'polypeptide(L)'
;EGANQAIKFGLSIAGKKVYGRKLLPEPTRCLKCQSFDGNHVAAECPQTHDTCGMCGEDHCTQNCETTEPESYSCANCKEKGQASWSRECPIFTQKWESHKRRNDEAKYIYFPTEDPLTWESVPNAHTDWTNALAPNLTDYYQTPQQNERYPP
;
A
#
# COMPACT_ATOMS: atom_id res chain seq x y z
N GLU A 1 6.13 3.03 19.83
CA GLU A 1 4.67 3.31 19.76
C GLU A 1 4.25 4.41 18.77
N GLY A 2 5.12 5.34 18.36
CA GLY A 2 4.72 6.46 17.47
C GLY A 2 3.98 6.06 16.18
N ALA A 3 4.29 4.90 15.60
CA ALA A 3 3.55 4.37 14.45
C ALA A 3 2.08 4.06 14.78
N ASN A 4 1.79 3.41 15.91
CA ASN A 4 0.43 3.11 16.34
C ASN A 4 -0.33 4.39 16.69
N GLN A 5 0.33 5.40 17.26
CA GLN A 5 -0.27 6.71 17.50
C GLN A 5 -0.62 7.42 16.18
N ALA A 6 0.25 7.37 15.17
CA ALA A 6 -0.01 7.94 13.86
C ALA A 6 -1.16 7.23 13.11
N ILE A 7 -1.32 5.92 13.31
CA ILE A 7 -2.45 5.15 12.78
C ILE A 7 -3.74 5.53 13.51
N LYS A 8 -3.73 5.52 14.85
CA LYS A 8 -4.93 5.74 15.69
C LYS A 8 -5.42 7.18 15.66
N PHE A 9 -4.50 8.13 15.87
CA PHE A 9 -4.85 9.52 16.09
C PHE A 9 -4.59 10.40 14.87
N GLY A 10 -3.81 9.93 13.89
CA GLY A 10 -3.40 10.74 12.75
C GLY A 10 -2.40 11.85 13.10
N LEU A 11 -1.78 12.42 12.08
CA LEU A 11 -0.77 13.47 12.14
C LEU A 11 -1.32 14.78 11.55
N SER A 12 -0.79 15.92 11.96
CA SER A 12 -1.08 17.22 11.36
C SER A 12 0.09 17.66 10.48
N ILE A 13 -0.11 17.70 9.17
CA ILE A 13 0.91 18.10 8.18
C ILE A 13 0.38 19.30 7.40
N ALA A 14 1.08 20.43 7.45
CA ALA A 14 0.68 21.68 6.78
C ALA A 14 -0.78 22.09 7.07
N GLY A 15 -1.23 21.94 8.32
CA GLY A 15 -2.60 22.25 8.74
C GLY A 15 -3.67 21.22 8.34
N LYS A 16 -3.30 20.15 7.66
CA LYS A 16 -4.20 19.06 7.28
C LYS A 16 -4.01 17.85 8.18
N LYS A 17 -5.12 17.23 8.60
CA LYS A 17 -5.11 15.95 9.32
C LYS A 17 -4.91 14.81 8.33
N VAL A 18 -3.91 13.96 8.56
CA VAL A 18 -3.61 12.78 7.75
C VAL A 18 -3.51 11.56 8.65
N TYR A 19 -3.89 10.39 8.16
CA TYR A 19 -3.84 9.15 8.93
C TYR A 19 -2.77 8.20 8.38
N GLY A 20 -2.01 7.59 9.28
CA GLY A 20 -1.09 6.52 8.94
C GLY A 20 -1.84 5.21 8.71
N ARG A 21 -1.23 4.32 7.94
CA ARG A 21 -1.66 2.92 7.84
C ARG A 21 -0.46 2.02 8.10
N LYS A 22 -0.70 0.85 8.69
CA LYS A 22 0.34 -0.18 8.79
C LYS A 22 0.73 -0.65 7.38
N LEU A 23 2.00 -0.53 7.05
CA LEU A 23 2.53 -1.02 5.77
C LEU A 23 2.75 -2.53 5.87
N LEU A 24 2.13 -3.28 4.97
CA LEU A 24 2.35 -4.72 4.85
C LEU A 24 3.40 -5.01 3.78
N PRO A 25 4.21 -6.07 3.92
CA PRO A 25 5.17 -6.46 2.90
C PRO A 25 4.52 -6.66 1.53
N GLU A 26 5.03 -5.95 0.52
CA GLU A 26 4.61 -6.10 -0.87
C GLU A 26 5.39 -7.22 -1.57
N PRO A 27 4.82 -7.85 -2.62
CA PRO A 27 5.56 -8.78 -3.48
C PRO A 27 6.80 -8.08 -4.07
N THR A 28 7.97 -8.68 -3.87
CA THR A 28 9.21 -8.18 -4.46
C THR A 28 9.28 -8.61 -5.93
N ARG A 29 9.51 -7.65 -6.83
CA ARG A 29 9.81 -7.91 -8.24
C ARG A 29 11.31 -7.83 -8.49
N CYS A 30 11.80 -8.66 -9.40
CA CYS A 30 13.15 -8.52 -9.91
C CYS A 30 13.24 -7.23 -10.75
N LEU A 31 14.18 -6.32 -10.43
CA LEU A 31 14.32 -5.06 -11.18
C LEU A 31 14.92 -5.23 -12.58
N LYS A 32 15.44 -6.43 -12.90
CA LYS A 32 15.97 -6.78 -14.23
C LYS A 32 14.86 -7.27 -15.16
N CYS A 33 14.15 -8.34 -14.81
CA CYS A 33 13.10 -8.91 -15.67
C CYS A 33 11.68 -8.44 -15.31
N GLN A 34 11.52 -7.63 -14.27
CA GLN A 34 10.24 -7.12 -13.75
C GLN A 34 9.27 -8.19 -13.20
N SER A 35 9.68 -9.47 -13.18
CA SER A 35 8.84 -10.57 -12.73
C SER A 35 8.71 -10.64 -11.20
N PHE A 36 7.51 -11.01 -10.74
CA PHE A 36 7.27 -11.44 -9.36
C PHE A 36 7.52 -12.94 -9.14
N ASP A 37 7.89 -13.68 -10.18
CA ASP A 37 8.12 -15.13 -10.14
C ASP A 37 9.61 -15.46 -10.08
N GLY A 38 9.90 -16.70 -9.70
CA GLY A 38 11.26 -17.23 -9.69
C GLY A 38 12.12 -16.79 -8.49
N ASN A 39 11.56 -16.07 -7.52
CA ASN A 39 12.19 -15.73 -6.23
C ASN A 39 13.67 -15.32 -6.35
N HIS A 40 13.94 -14.30 -7.17
CA HIS A 40 15.29 -13.80 -7.42
C HIS A 40 15.30 -12.27 -7.46
N VAL A 41 16.48 -11.71 -7.24
CA VAL A 41 16.74 -10.27 -7.39
C VAL A 41 17.53 -10.02 -8.67
N ALA A 42 17.68 -8.74 -9.07
CA ALA A 42 18.33 -8.37 -10.32
C ALA A 42 19.76 -8.94 -10.46
N ALA A 43 20.51 -9.04 -9.36
CA ALA A 43 21.88 -9.59 -9.35
C ALA A 43 21.95 -11.09 -9.67
N GLU A 44 20.87 -11.83 -9.43
CA GLU A 44 20.76 -13.29 -9.64
C GLU A 44 19.86 -13.61 -10.84
N CYS A 45 19.43 -12.59 -11.58
CA CYS A 45 18.47 -12.76 -12.66
C CYS A 45 19.17 -13.42 -13.87
N PRO A 46 18.64 -14.56 -14.38
CA PRO A 46 19.24 -15.28 -15.50
C PRO A 46 19.05 -14.58 -16.85
N GLN A 47 18.19 -13.54 -16.90
CA GLN A 47 17.94 -12.78 -18.12
C GLN A 47 19.20 -12.00 -18.54
N THR A 48 19.48 -11.98 -19.84
CA THR A 48 20.68 -11.31 -20.39
C THR A 48 20.47 -9.80 -20.56
N HIS A 49 19.24 -9.37 -20.82
CA HIS A 49 18.83 -7.97 -21.01
C HIS A 49 17.99 -7.47 -19.83
N ASP A 50 17.83 -6.15 -19.72
CA ASP A 50 16.84 -5.54 -18.83
C ASP A 50 15.47 -5.51 -19.52
N THR A 51 14.41 -5.62 -18.73
CA THR A 51 13.03 -5.37 -19.13
C THR A 51 12.60 -4.05 -18.51
N CYS A 52 12.08 -3.15 -19.33
CA CYS A 52 11.61 -1.86 -18.88
C CYS A 52 10.39 -2.01 -17.96
N GLY A 53 10.47 -1.44 -16.76
CA GLY A 53 9.36 -1.45 -15.81
C GLY A 53 8.16 -0.61 -16.24
N MET A 54 8.32 0.25 -17.25
CA MET A 54 7.28 1.16 -17.75
C MET A 54 6.57 0.61 -18.99
N CYS A 55 7.31 0.32 -20.05
CA CYS A 55 6.74 -0.13 -21.33
C CYS A 55 6.97 -1.63 -21.63
N GLY A 56 7.69 -2.36 -20.78
CA GLY A 56 7.88 -3.81 -20.93
C GLY A 56 8.89 -4.25 -22.00
N GLU A 57 9.50 -3.32 -22.73
CA GLU A 57 10.48 -3.58 -23.80
C GLU A 57 11.91 -3.79 -23.27
N ASP A 58 12.82 -4.21 -24.16
CA ASP A 58 14.20 -4.62 -23.85
C ASP A 58 15.16 -3.43 -23.66
N HIS A 59 14.98 -2.69 -22.57
CA HIS A 59 15.90 -1.65 -22.11
C HIS A 59 15.75 -1.40 -20.60
N CYS A 60 16.77 -0.76 -20.01
CA CYS A 60 16.67 -0.27 -18.64
C CYS A 60 15.63 0.85 -18.55
N THR A 61 14.76 0.80 -17.54
CA THR A 61 13.67 1.78 -17.32
C THR A 61 14.14 3.24 -17.34
N GLN A 62 15.39 3.50 -16.94
CA GLN A 62 15.96 4.85 -16.97
C GLN A 62 16.09 5.42 -18.39
N ASN A 63 16.22 4.56 -19.40
CA ASN A 63 16.36 4.93 -20.81
C ASN A 63 15.01 4.85 -21.55
N CYS A 64 13.90 4.72 -20.83
CA CYS A 64 12.58 4.64 -21.43
C CYS A 64 12.11 6.02 -21.89
N GLU A 65 11.76 6.15 -23.17
CA GLU A 65 11.23 7.40 -23.76
C GLU A 65 9.69 7.44 -23.74
N THR A 66 9.04 6.41 -23.20
CA THR A 66 7.58 6.33 -23.16
C THR A 66 7.01 7.37 -22.18
N THR A 67 6.20 8.30 -22.68
CA THR A 67 5.47 9.29 -21.87
C THR A 67 3.99 8.98 -21.75
N GLU A 68 3.43 8.32 -22.77
CA GLU A 68 2.00 8.09 -22.88
C GLU A 68 1.54 6.89 -22.03
N PRO A 69 0.59 7.06 -21.10
CA PRO A 69 0.13 5.98 -20.24
C PRO A 69 -0.40 4.76 -21.00
N GLU A 70 -1.02 4.95 -22.17
CA GLU A 70 -1.52 3.87 -23.03
C GLU A 70 -0.41 2.96 -23.58
N SER A 71 0.81 3.50 -23.66
CA SER A 71 1.99 2.77 -24.12
C SER A 71 2.70 2.03 -22.98
N TYR A 72 2.23 2.16 -21.73
CA TYR A 72 2.73 1.36 -20.63
C TYR A 72 2.30 -0.09 -20.79
N SER A 73 3.17 -1.01 -20.38
CA SER A 73 2.91 -2.44 -20.42
C SER A 73 3.54 -3.11 -19.22
N CYS A 74 2.76 -3.94 -18.54
CA CYS A 74 3.20 -4.65 -17.35
C CYS A 74 3.79 -6.01 -17.73
N ALA A 75 5.02 -6.29 -17.29
CA ALA A 75 5.69 -7.55 -17.56
C ALA A 75 5.01 -8.78 -16.93
N ASN A 76 4.13 -8.59 -15.95
CA ASN A 76 3.47 -9.66 -15.21
C ASN A 76 2.07 -9.98 -15.77
N CYS A 77 1.17 -8.98 -15.86
CA CYS A 77 -0.17 -9.21 -16.39
C CYS A 77 -0.27 -9.04 -17.91
N LYS A 78 0.76 -8.49 -18.56
CA LYS A 78 0.83 -8.26 -20.02
C LYS A 78 -0.24 -7.32 -20.59
N GLU A 79 -1.00 -6.65 -19.73
CA GLU A 79 -1.97 -5.63 -20.11
C GLU A 79 -1.28 -4.30 -20.44
N LYS A 80 -1.84 -3.58 -21.42
CA LYS A 80 -1.46 -2.21 -21.76
C LYS A 80 -2.11 -1.20 -20.81
N GLY A 81 -1.63 0.03 -20.81
CA GLY A 81 -2.17 1.12 -19.99
C GLY A 81 -1.65 1.14 -18.56
N GLN A 82 -0.78 0.19 -18.19
CA GLN A 82 -0.18 0.15 -16.86
C GLN A 82 1.25 -0.37 -16.87
N ALA A 83 2.07 0.19 -15.99
CA ALA A 83 3.45 -0.21 -15.81
C ALA A 83 3.59 -1.41 -14.86
N SER A 84 4.75 -2.05 -14.87
CA SER A 84 5.08 -3.19 -13.99
C SER A 84 5.14 -2.84 -12.50
N TRP A 85 5.24 -1.55 -12.18
CA TRP A 85 5.19 -1.02 -10.81
C TRP A 85 3.78 -0.60 -10.37
N SER A 86 2.77 -0.77 -11.23
CA SER A 86 1.37 -0.46 -10.89
C SER A 86 0.85 -1.37 -9.78
N ARG A 87 0.20 -0.75 -8.79
CA ARG A 87 -0.53 -1.45 -7.71
C ARG A 87 -1.93 -1.91 -8.14
N GLU A 88 -2.36 -1.51 -9.34
CA GLU A 88 -3.62 -1.95 -9.97
C GLU A 88 -3.42 -3.22 -10.80
N CYS A 89 -2.17 -3.69 -10.94
CA CYS A 89 -1.88 -4.93 -11.64
C CYS A 89 -2.57 -6.11 -10.93
N PRO A 90 -3.42 -6.89 -11.63
CA PRO A 90 -4.16 -7.99 -10.99
C PRO A 90 -3.23 -9.08 -10.41
N ILE A 91 -2.06 -9.30 -11.04
CA ILE A 91 -1.05 -10.24 -10.55
C ILE A 91 -0.38 -9.73 -9.26
N PHE A 92 -0.11 -8.42 -9.17
CA PHE A 92 0.38 -7.81 -7.93
C PHE A 92 -0.63 -8.00 -6.80
N THR A 93 -1.91 -7.65 -7.04
CA THR A 93 -2.98 -7.79 -6.06
C THR A 93 -3.11 -9.23 -5.56
N GLN A 94 -3.15 -10.20 -6.48
CA GLN A 94 -3.23 -11.61 -6.12
C GLN A 94 -2.05 -12.06 -5.25
N LYS A 95 -0.81 -11.68 -5.61
CA LYS A 95 0.38 -12.04 -4.83
C LYS A 95 0.40 -11.34 -3.48
N TRP A 96 0.02 -10.06 -3.42
CA TRP A 96 -0.05 -9.30 -2.18
C TRP A 96 -1.09 -9.88 -1.22
N GLU A 97 -2.27 -10.28 -1.71
CA GLU A 97 -3.28 -10.97 -0.91
C GLU A 97 -2.77 -12.32 -0.38
N SER A 98 -2.04 -13.08 -1.20
CA SER A 98 -1.40 -14.32 -0.78
C SER A 98 -0.32 -14.10 0.28
N HIS A 99 0.49 -13.04 0.16
CA HIS A 99 1.46 -12.64 1.19
C HIS A 99 0.75 -12.24 2.48
N LYS A 100 -0.30 -11.42 2.36
CA LYS A 100 -1.12 -10.96 3.47
C LYS A 100 -1.75 -12.13 4.24
N ARG A 101 -2.31 -13.12 3.54
CA ARG A 101 -2.93 -14.30 4.15
C ARG A 101 -1.94 -15.14 4.97
N ARG A 102 -0.68 -15.17 4.57
CA ARG A 102 0.40 -15.92 5.24
C ARG A 102 1.09 -15.12 6.36
N ASN A 103 0.82 -13.83 6.47
CA ASN A 103 1.38 -12.96 7.50
C ASN A 103 0.38 -12.79 8.64
N ASP A 104 0.63 -13.44 9.78
CA ASP A 104 -0.26 -13.34 10.95
C ASP A 104 -0.39 -11.92 11.48
N GLU A 105 0.66 -11.10 11.40
CA GLU A 105 0.58 -9.70 11.83
C GLU A 105 -0.36 -8.89 10.94
N ALA A 106 -0.59 -9.30 9.70
CA ALA A 106 -1.45 -8.58 8.77
C ALA A 106 -2.94 -8.61 9.16
N LYS A 107 -3.30 -9.41 10.17
CA LYS A 107 -4.65 -9.47 10.78
C LYS A 107 -4.94 -8.26 11.65
N TYR A 108 -3.92 -7.56 12.14
CA TYR A 108 -4.08 -6.44 13.08
C TYR A 108 -4.05 -5.08 12.36
N ILE A 109 -4.79 -4.10 12.87
CA ILE A 109 -4.74 -2.70 12.40
C ILE A 109 -3.42 -2.04 12.82
N TYR A 110 -3.00 -2.30 14.05
CA TYR A 110 -1.78 -1.76 14.64
C TYR A 110 -0.60 -2.74 14.52
N PHE A 111 0.60 -2.26 14.83
CA PHE A 111 1.73 -3.15 15.13
C PHE A 111 1.50 -3.75 16.52
N PRO A 112 1.44 -5.09 16.66
CA PRO A 112 1.23 -5.73 17.95
C PRO A 112 2.32 -5.34 18.95
N THR A 113 1.91 -5.01 20.17
CA THR A 113 2.78 -4.71 21.31
C THR A 113 2.25 -5.43 22.55
N GLU A 114 2.89 -5.22 23.69
CA GLU A 114 2.40 -5.69 25.00
C GLU A 114 1.04 -5.10 25.39
N ASP A 115 0.63 -3.97 24.81
CA ASP A 115 -0.70 -3.39 25.02
C ASP A 115 -1.77 -4.16 24.21
N PRO A 116 -2.74 -4.84 24.87
CA PRO A 116 -3.79 -5.61 24.20
C PRO A 116 -4.67 -4.76 23.28
N LEU A 117 -4.74 -3.43 23.45
CA LEU A 117 -5.47 -2.54 22.55
C LEU A 117 -4.86 -2.51 21.15
N THR A 118 -3.61 -2.92 20.99
CA THR A 118 -2.95 -3.03 19.67
C THR A 118 -3.32 -4.30 18.90
N TRP A 119 -4.06 -5.22 19.53
CA TRP A 119 -4.49 -6.48 18.92
C TRP A 119 -5.85 -6.36 18.21
N GLU A 120 -6.34 -5.13 18.01
CA GLU A 120 -7.54 -4.87 17.22
C GLU A 120 -7.36 -5.39 15.79
N SER A 121 -8.21 -6.32 15.37
CA SER A 121 -8.17 -6.93 14.05
C SER A 121 -8.86 -6.07 13.00
N VAL A 122 -8.37 -6.08 11.77
CA VAL A 122 -9.11 -5.47 10.65
C VAL A 122 -10.47 -6.17 10.52
N PRO A 123 -11.60 -5.45 10.54
CA PRO A 123 -12.90 -6.04 10.24
C PRO A 123 -12.82 -6.74 8.88
N ASN A 124 -13.45 -7.91 8.77
CA ASN A 124 -13.42 -8.74 7.58
C ASN A 124 -14.25 -8.08 6.46
N ALA A 125 -13.72 -7.01 5.87
CA ALA A 125 -14.35 -6.26 4.81
C ALA A 125 -13.47 -6.35 3.57
N HIS A 126 -13.96 -7.09 2.58
CA HIS A 126 -13.70 -6.83 1.17
C HIS A 126 -14.15 -5.39 0.88
N THR A 127 -13.32 -4.41 1.23
CA THR A 127 -13.56 -3.01 0.87
C THR A 127 -12.24 -2.41 0.46
N ASP A 128 -12.25 -1.88 -0.76
CA ASP A 128 -11.15 -1.16 -1.39
C ASP A 128 -10.43 -0.24 -0.41
N TRP A 129 -9.10 -0.42 -0.34
CA TRP A 129 -8.18 0.30 0.54
C TRP A 129 -8.05 1.80 0.23
N THR A 130 -8.82 2.30 -0.75
CA THR A 130 -8.95 3.72 -1.06
C THR A 130 -9.91 4.44 -0.12
N ASN A 131 -10.85 3.75 0.54
CA ASN A 131 -11.90 4.42 1.32
C ASN A 131 -12.16 3.89 2.75
N ALA A 132 -11.57 2.77 3.17
CA ALA A 132 -11.99 2.08 4.41
C ALA A 132 -11.39 2.61 5.75
N LEU A 133 -10.66 3.74 5.77
CA LEU A 133 -10.11 4.32 7.01
C LEU A 133 -10.52 5.77 7.27
N ALA A 134 -11.60 6.25 6.67
CA ALA A 134 -12.42 7.23 7.37
C ALA A 134 -13.33 6.43 8.30
N PRO A 135 -12.99 6.20 9.59
CA PRO A 135 -14.01 5.76 10.53
C PRO A 135 -15.18 6.74 10.40
N ASN A 136 -16.37 6.20 10.21
CA ASN A 136 -17.59 6.97 10.09
C ASN A 136 -17.66 7.92 11.30
N LEU A 137 -17.37 9.19 11.05
CA LEU A 137 -17.11 10.23 12.04
C LEU A 137 -18.40 10.70 12.75
N THR A 138 -19.49 9.94 12.67
CA THR A 138 -20.80 10.33 13.20
C THR A 138 -21.09 9.81 14.59
N ASP A 139 -20.45 8.73 15.06
CA ASP A 139 -20.87 8.10 16.33
C ASP A 139 -20.05 8.56 17.56
N TYR A 140 -18.97 9.33 17.37
CA TYR A 140 -18.15 9.87 18.47
C TYR A 140 -18.50 11.32 18.87
N TYR A 141 -19.48 11.97 18.22
CA TYR A 141 -19.92 13.34 18.54
C TYR A 141 -21.30 13.43 19.19
N GLN A 142 -21.60 12.58 20.18
CA GLN A 142 -22.75 12.81 21.04
C GLN A 142 -22.36 12.62 22.51
N THR A 143 -21.93 13.70 23.14
CA THR A 143 -22.10 13.99 24.58
C THR A 143 -21.81 15.49 24.83
N PRO A 144 -22.40 16.09 25.89
CA PRO A 144 -23.16 17.33 25.76
C PRO A 144 -22.32 18.60 25.95
N GLN A 145 -22.70 19.66 25.24
CA GLN A 145 -22.22 21.02 25.46
C GLN A 145 -22.52 21.47 26.90
N GLN A 146 -21.51 21.49 27.77
CA GLN A 146 -21.53 22.37 28.93
C GLN A 146 -20.84 23.68 28.57
N ASN A 147 -21.66 24.72 28.68
CA ASN A 147 -21.42 26.09 28.30
C ASN A 147 -20.68 26.80 29.45
N GLU A 148 -19.36 26.94 29.36
CA GLU A 148 -18.61 27.87 30.20
C GLU A 148 -18.21 29.10 29.39
N ARG A 149 -18.92 30.19 29.68
CA ARG A 149 -18.69 31.56 29.22
C ARG A 149 -17.36 32.08 29.79
N TYR A 150 -16.53 32.68 28.96
CA TYR A 150 -15.51 33.64 29.43
C TYR A 150 -16.08 35.06 29.40
N PRO A 151 -15.80 35.91 30.42
CA PRO A 151 -16.17 37.33 30.44
C PRO A 151 -15.05 38.20 29.80
N PRO A 152 -15.28 39.53 29.62
CA PRO A 152 -14.79 40.32 28.49
C PRO A 152 -13.31 40.72 28.52
#